data_AF-A0A3C1JA31-F1
#
_entry.id   AF-A0A3C1JA31-F1
#
_cell.length_a   1.000
_cell.length_b   1.000
_cell.length_c   1.000
_cell.angle_alpha   90.00
_cell.angle_beta   90.00
_cell.angle_gamma   90.00
#
_symmetry.space_group_name_H-M   'P 1'
#
loop_
_entity.id
_entity.type
_entity.pdbx_description
1 polymer ?
#
loop_
_entity_poly.entity_id
_entity_poly.type
_entity_poly.pdbx_seq_one_letter_code
_entity_poly.pdbx_strand_id
1 'polypeptide(L)'
;MDGGAPGMKSRKLDVLFIHVGRRSADHCDTLIMPVGLVMLADHLERHGLAAGVLNLSVELLENPRFNVERFIERCGPGVLAFPLHWHSQLKDALACLARLKRRFPQKTTVAGGFSASLFFRDILALPGAPDFIIRGDAEKPLLALCRSLLRGVPGLARVPNLAWRRQDGTVEATPQSYVATGRDLSGLSYANLDLILNKENVMKYSDEQEAPLRRRPGERPPDCGKVFYVAGRGCANECSFCGGASGTQALANGRRGAIYKPAGTVVKDLRLLLAAGVRKVHFAFDPLPRAGYYPDLFSRLRRAGLRFKATFEAFGLPTERFLRAYAEALPGSRVIVSPESGSERVRRLNRCDFYKNPDLLSRLALMKSLGLEHTVCFSVGLPFETRRDFLATLRLAGKVKKLCPKGEVFMSPIQLEPFSPLYRTPQKYGASLDWTSLKDFLEQKPRTLGYSAGLMGEREVWEKAALFNRAMR
;
A
#
# COMPACT_ATOMS: atom_id res chain seq x y z
N MET A 1 -1.04 -38.21 1.14
CA MET A 1 -1.44 -37.88 -0.23
C MET A 1 -1.21 -36.39 -0.45
N ASP A 2 -0.17 -36.11 -1.22
CA ASP A 2 0.44 -34.80 -1.41
C ASP A 2 -0.48 -33.84 -2.16
N GLY A 3 -1.03 -32.86 -1.44
CA GLY A 3 -1.73 -31.70 -2.01
C GLY A 3 -0.78 -30.64 -2.55
N GLY A 4 0.31 -31.05 -3.22
CA GLY A 4 1.23 -30.13 -3.87
C GLY A 4 0.55 -29.52 -5.09
N ALA A 5 0.27 -28.21 -5.04
CA ALA A 5 -0.21 -27.46 -6.20
C ALA A 5 0.76 -27.70 -7.40
N PRO A 6 0.25 -28.18 -8.55
CA PRO A 6 1.07 -28.42 -9.73
C PRO A 6 1.33 -27.07 -10.41
N GLY A 7 2.43 -26.41 -10.05
CA GLY A 7 2.71 -25.07 -10.58
C GLY A 7 4.05 -24.43 -10.24
N MET A 8 5.03 -25.14 -9.69
CA MET A 8 6.44 -24.71 -9.72
C MET A 8 7.35 -25.86 -9.30
N LYS A 9 7.86 -26.62 -10.28
CA LYS A 9 8.94 -27.59 -10.03
C LYS A 9 10.20 -26.80 -9.64
N SER A 10 10.75 -27.11 -8.46
CA SER A 10 12.17 -27.05 -8.11
C SER A 10 13.02 -25.80 -8.43
N ARG A 11 12.46 -24.60 -8.60
CA ARG A 11 13.28 -23.40 -8.77
C ARG A 11 13.96 -23.05 -7.44
N LYS A 12 15.30 -23.18 -7.40
CA LYS A 12 16.10 -22.64 -6.30
C LYS A 12 16.05 -21.12 -6.33
N LEU A 13 15.88 -20.51 -5.17
CA LEU A 13 15.86 -19.06 -4.99
C LEU A 13 17.10 -18.63 -4.23
N ASP A 14 17.60 -17.43 -4.52
CA ASP A 14 18.57 -16.70 -3.70
C ASP A 14 17.83 -15.88 -2.65
N VAL A 15 16.73 -15.22 -3.05
CA VAL A 15 15.93 -14.30 -2.22
C VAL A 15 14.46 -14.67 -2.28
N LEU A 16 13.82 -14.82 -1.12
CA LEU A 16 12.38 -15.02 -1.00
C LEU A 16 11.76 -13.85 -0.25
N PHE A 17 10.91 -13.07 -0.92
CA PHE A 17 10.07 -12.07 -0.26
C PHE A 17 8.84 -12.76 0.34
N ILE A 18 8.54 -12.48 1.61
CA ILE A 18 7.40 -13.09 2.33
C ILE A 18 6.49 -11.98 2.85
N HIS A 19 5.38 -11.76 2.17
CA HIS A 19 4.31 -10.88 2.64
C HIS A 19 3.44 -11.61 3.67
N VAL A 20 3.20 -10.98 4.81
CA VAL A 20 2.37 -11.50 5.90
C VAL A 20 1.40 -10.38 6.28
N GLY A 21 0.12 -10.60 6.03
CA GLY A 21 -0.96 -9.72 6.48
C GLY A 21 -1.26 -9.89 7.97
N ARG A 22 -2.09 -9.00 8.50
CA ARG A 22 -2.58 -9.07 9.88
C ARG A 22 -3.53 -10.25 10.04
N ARG A 23 -3.46 -10.97 11.16
CA ARG A 23 -4.41 -12.05 11.47
C ARG A 23 -5.18 -11.74 12.75
N SER A 24 -6.51 -11.79 12.67
CA SER A 24 -7.41 -11.73 13.81
C SER A 24 -8.01 -13.11 14.10
N ALA A 25 -8.95 -13.20 15.05
CA ALA A 25 -9.58 -14.47 15.41
C ALA A 25 -10.40 -15.07 14.25
N ASP A 26 -10.97 -14.21 13.40
CA ASP A 26 -11.94 -14.56 12.37
C ASP A 26 -11.57 -14.05 10.97
N HIS A 27 -10.63 -13.09 10.85
CA HIS A 27 -10.23 -12.48 9.57
C HIS A 27 -8.71 -12.44 9.37
N CYS A 28 -8.31 -12.23 8.12
CA CYS A 28 -6.98 -11.80 7.73
C CYS A 28 -7.08 -10.49 6.95
N ASP A 29 -6.35 -9.47 7.41
CA ASP A 29 -6.35 -8.13 6.83
C ASP A 29 -5.00 -7.85 6.16
N THR A 30 -4.94 -6.80 5.33
CA THR A 30 -3.72 -6.43 4.58
C THR A 30 -3.28 -7.56 3.65
N LEU A 31 -4.23 -8.16 2.93
CA LEU A 31 -3.95 -9.22 1.95
C LEU A 31 -3.26 -8.71 0.69
N ILE A 32 -3.52 -7.46 0.33
CA ILE A 32 -2.82 -6.77 -0.75
C ILE A 32 -1.37 -6.60 -0.34
N MET A 33 -0.45 -7.14 -1.15
CA MET A 33 0.98 -6.96 -0.93
C MET A 33 1.50 -5.67 -1.58
N PRO A 34 2.57 -5.05 -1.06
CA PRO A 34 3.16 -3.87 -1.69
C PRO A 34 3.60 -4.17 -3.13
N VAL A 35 3.14 -3.38 -4.10
CA VAL A 35 3.47 -3.52 -5.54
C VAL A 35 4.99 -3.49 -5.79
N GLY A 36 5.73 -2.83 -4.90
CA GLY A 36 7.20 -2.80 -4.94
C GLY A 36 7.87 -4.17 -4.80
N LEU A 37 7.23 -5.19 -4.22
CA LEU A 37 7.82 -6.52 -4.06
C LEU A 37 8.13 -7.19 -5.39
N VAL A 38 7.16 -7.19 -6.31
CA VAL A 38 7.32 -7.76 -7.66
C VAL A 38 8.45 -7.05 -8.40
N MET A 39 8.51 -5.72 -8.24
CA MET A 39 9.56 -4.91 -8.85
C MET A 39 10.94 -5.17 -8.26
N LEU A 40 11.06 -5.34 -6.95
CA LEU A 40 12.33 -5.67 -6.30
C LEU A 40 12.79 -7.08 -6.72
N ALA A 41 11.89 -8.06 -6.75
CA ALA A 41 12.20 -9.40 -7.24
C ALA A 41 12.68 -9.36 -8.70
N ASP A 42 11.97 -8.65 -9.58
CA ASP A 42 12.35 -8.48 -10.99
C ASP A 42 13.66 -7.70 -11.16
N HIS A 43 13.94 -6.75 -10.27
CA HIS A 43 15.23 -6.06 -10.23
C HIS A 43 16.37 -7.02 -9.86
N LEU A 44 16.19 -7.89 -8.86
CA LEU A 44 17.19 -8.89 -8.47
C LEU A 44 17.43 -9.93 -9.57
N GLU A 45 16.36 -10.43 -10.20
CA GLU A 45 16.40 -11.39 -11.33
C GLU A 45 17.25 -10.88 -12.48
N ARG A 46 17.00 -9.63 -12.90
CA ARG A 46 17.77 -8.97 -13.97
C ARG A 46 19.26 -8.79 -13.63
N HIS A 47 19.64 -8.93 -12.37
CA HIS A 47 21.03 -8.86 -11.90
C HIS A 47 21.58 -10.24 -11.48
N GLY A 48 20.93 -11.32 -11.91
CA GLY A 48 21.37 -12.70 -11.75
C GLY A 48 21.20 -13.25 -10.33
N LEU A 49 20.23 -12.72 -9.57
CA LEU A 49 19.85 -13.26 -8.28
C LEU A 49 18.43 -13.80 -8.37
N ALA A 50 18.26 -15.11 -8.16
CA ALA A 50 16.99 -15.79 -8.26
C ALA A 50 16.03 -15.30 -7.17
N ALA A 51 14.92 -14.68 -7.52
CA ALA A 51 14.00 -14.08 -6.57
C ALA A 51 12.54 -14.50 -6.79
N GLY A 52 11.77 -14.55 -5.70
CA GLY A 52 10.32 -14.83 -5.73
C GLY A 52 9.57 -14.15 -4.60
N VAL A 53 8.27 -13.96 -4.78
CA VAL A 53 7.37 -13.30 -3.83
C VAL A 53 6.30 -14.28 -3.39
N LEU A 54 6.24 -14.56 -2.09
CA LEU A 54 5.21 -15.38 -1.45
C LEU A 54 4.27 -14.49 -0.65
N ASN A 55 2.97 -14.54 -0.94
CA ASN A 55 1.95 -13.98 -0.06
C ASN A 55 1.47 -15.06 0.90
N LEU A 56 2.10 -15.14 2.08
CA LEU A 56 1.86 -16.23 3.03
C LEU A 56 0.42 -16.22 3.57
N SER A 57 -0.18 -15.04 3.75
CA SER A 57 -1.57 -14.94 4.20
C SER A 57 -2.53 -15.54 3.20
N VAL A 58 -2.35 -15.25 1.91
CA VAL A 58 -3.18 -15.84 0.84
C VAL A 58 -2.99 -17.36 0.76
N GLU A 59 -1.76 -17.85 0.86
CA GLU A 59 -1.49 -19.30 0.84
C GLU A 59 -2.16 -20.03 2.01
N LEU A 60 -2.18 -19.42 3.20
CA LEU A 60 -2.85 -20.00 4.37
C LEU A 60 -4.38 -19.91 4.29
N LEU A 61 -4.93 -18.94 3.56
CA LEU A 61 -6.37 -18.85 3.28
C LEU A 61 -6.81 -19.92 2.29
N GLU A 62 -6.04 -20.13 1.21
CA GLU A 62 -6.34 -21.16 0.20
C GLU A 62 -6.06 -22.58 0.72
N ASN A 63 -4.99 -22.74 1.50
CA ASN A 63 -4.62 -24.03 2.10
C ASN A 63 -4.20 -23.83 3.57
N PRO A 64 -5.10 -24.07 4.55
CA PRO A 64 -4.77 -23.98 5.96
C PRO A 64 -3.66 -24.93 6.43
N ARG A 65 -3.32 -25.96 5.63
CA ARG A 65 -2.20 -26.89 5.89
C ARG A 65 -0.90 -26.46 5.21
N PHE A 66 -0.88 -25.31 4.53
CA PHE A 66 0.32 -24.78 3.89
C PHE A 66 1.44 -24.62 4.93
N ASN A 67 2.58 -25.26 4.68
CA ASN A 67 3.73 -25.22 5.56
C ASN A 67 4.85 -24.40 4.91
N VAL A 68 5.03 -23.17 5.39
CA VAL A 68 6.04 -22.24 4.88
C VAL A 68 7.48 -22.72 5.14
N GLU A 69 7.73 -23.49 6.21
CA GLU A 69 9.07 -24.01 6.51
C GLU A 69 9.48 -25.07 5.49
N ARG A 70 8.60 -26.02 5.18
CA ARG A 70 8.81 -27.01 4.11
C ARG A 70 8.96 -26.34 2.74
N PHE A 71 8.19 -25.28 2.49
CA PHE A 71 8.30 -24.50 1.26
C PHE A 71 9.70 -23.86 1.13
N ILE A 72 10.20 -23.26 2.21
CA ILE A 72 11.54 -22.66 2.29
C ILE A 72 12.64 -23.73 2.14
N GLU A 73 12.52 -24.90 2.76
CA GLU A 73 13.47 -26.00 2.61
C GLU A 73 13.61 -26.44 1.15
N ARG A 74 12.47 -26.55 0.45
CA ARG A 74 12.43 -26.94 -0.98
C ARG A 74 13.12 -25.90 -1.87
N CYS A 75 12.72 -24.63 -1.75
CA CYS A 75 13.22 -23.56 -2.63
C CYS A 75 14.62 -23.06 -2.21
N GLY A 76 15.03 -23.31 -0.97
CA GLY A 76 16.39 -23.07 -0.48
C GLY A 76 16.92 -21.63 -0.49
N PRO A 77 16.12 -20.55 -0.26
CA PRO A 77 16.62 -19.17 -0.29
C PRO A 77 17.73 -18.92 0.73
N GLY A 78 18.75 -18.15 0.34
CA GLY A 78 19.78 -17.64 1.26
C GLY A 78 19.29 -16.43 2.06
N VAL A 79 18.39 -15.64 1.47
CA VAL A 79 17.80 -14.43 2.08
C VAL A 79 16.28 -14.55 2.18
N LEU A 80 15.74 -14.27 3.37
CA LEU A 80 14.30 -14.12 3.62
C LEU A 80 13.98 -12.63 3.83
N ALA A 81 13.25 -12.03 2.89
CA ALA A 81 12.95 -10.60 2.89
C ALA A 81 11.49 -10.34 3.32
N PHE A 82 11.28 -9.48 4.30
CA PHE A 82 9.96 -9.14 4.85
C PHE A 82 9.61 -7.66 4.57
N PRO A 83 8.57 -7.39 3.77
CA PRO A 83 8.03 -6.05 3.67
C PRO A 83 7.29 -5.71 4.97
N LEU A 84 7.88 -4.87 5.81
CA LEU A 84 7.23 -4.24 6.95
C LEU A 84 6.73 -2.86 6.51
N HIS A 85 5.79 -2.86 5.56
CA HIS A 85 5.35 -1.65 4.87
C HIS A 85 4.29 -0.89 5.66
N TRP A 86 3.19 -1.55 6.04
CA TRP A 86 2.10 -0.98 6.81
C TRP A 86 2.19 -1.37 8.28
N HIS A 87 1.82 -0.47 9.20
CA HIS A 87 1.94 -0.75 10.63
C HIS A 87 0.95 -1.84 11.09
N SER A 88 -0.20 -1.95 10.41
CA SER A 88 -1.27 -2.91 10.70
C SER A 88 -0.81 -4.37 10.73
N GLN A 89 0.17 -4.73 9.90
CA GLN A 89 0.69 -6.10 9.75
C GLN A 89 1.94 -6.39 10.58
N LEU A 90 2.53 -5.39 11.25
CA LEU A 90 3.85 -5.53 11.88
C LEU A 90 3.91 -6.68 12.88
N LYS A 91 2.89 -6.82 13.73
CA LYS A 91 2.86 -7.86 14.77
C LYS A 91 3.02 -9.25 14.18
N ASP A 92 2.18 -9.59 13.21
CA ASP A 92 2.15 -10.92 12.60
C ASP A 92 3.37 -11.16 11.71
N ALA A 93 3.82 -10.14 10.97
CA ALA A 93 5.01 -10.23 10.13
C ALA A 93 6.29 -10.43 10.95
N LEU A 94 6.48 -9.68 12.05
CA LEU A 94 7.63 -9.81 12.95
C LEU A 94 7.60 -11.15 13.70
N ALA A 95 6.43 -11.61 14.15
CA ALA A 95 6.31 -12.93 14.77
C ALA A 95 6.68 -14.06 13.79
N CYS A 96 6.23 -13.96 12.53
CA CYS A 96 6.59 -14.89 11.47
C CYS A 96 8.10 -14.88 11.20
N LEU A 97 8.68 -13.68 11.05
CA LEU A 97 10.12 -13.49 10.84
C LEU A 97 10.93 -14.14 11.98
N ALA A 98 10.61 -13.80 13.24
CA ALA A 98 11.33 -14.32 14.40
C ALA A 98 11.24 -15.86 14.49
N ARG A 99 10.09 -16.45 14.14
CA ARG A 99 9.93 -17.91 14.06
C ARG A 99 10.84 -18.50 12.99
N LEU A 100 10.82 -17.97 11.78
CA LEU A 100 11.60 -18.49 10.65
C LEU A 100 13.10 -18.31 10.86
N LYS A 101 13.51 -17.21 11.50
CA LYS A 101 14.89 -16.98 11.92
C LYS A 101 15.38 -18.03 12.91
N ARG A 102 14.57 -18.39 13.92
CA ARG A 102 14.89 -19.47 14.86
C ARG A 102 14.98 -20.84 14.17
N ARG A 103 14.09 -21.11 13.22
CA ARG A 103 14.06 -22.37 12.47
C ARG A 103 15.24 -22.51 11.51
N PHE A 104 15.67 -21.41 10.90
CA PHE A 104 16.71 -21.35 9.88
C PHE A 104 17.79 -20.31 10.23
N PRO A 105 18.59 -20.53 11.29
CA PRO A 105 19.60 -19.57 11.74
C PRO A 105 20.69 -19.27 10.71
N GLN A 106 20.88 -20.14 9.73
CA GLN A 106 21.82 -19.98 8.62
C GLN A 106 21.32 -19.07 7.49
N LYS A 107 20.03 -18.69 7.49
CA LYS A 107 19.45 -17.82 6.47
C LYS A 107 19.44 -16.37 6.97
N THR A 108 19.79 -15.42 6.10
CA THR A 108 19.75 -14.01 6.46
C THR A 108 18.34 -13.47 6.35
N THR A 109 17.88 -12.76 7.39
CA THR A 109 16.60 -12.06 7.40
C THR A 109 16.78 -10.57 7.13
N VAL A 110 16.04 -10.05 6.15
CA VAL A 110 16.06 -8.63 5.77
C VAL A 110 14.64 -8.07 5.87
N ALA A 111 14.48 -6.86 6.40
CA ALA A 111 13.21 -6.15 6.38
C ALA A 111 13.31 -4.80 5.67
N GLY A 112 12.19 -4.27 5.20
CA GLY A 112 12.11 -2.94 4.57
C GLY A 112 10.67 -2.49 4.38
N GLY A 113 10.46 -1.24 3.97
CA GLY A 113 9.12 -0.62 3.85
C GLY A 113 8.96 0.59 4.77
N PHE A 114 7.78 1.25 4.73
CA PHE A 114 7.54 2.49 5.48
C PHE A 114 7.73 2.29 6.99
N SER A 115 6.99 1.35 7.59
CA SER A 115 7.10 1.12 9.02
C SER A 115 8.49 0.64 9.45
N ALA A 116 9.13 -0.25 8.67
CA ALA A 116 10.53 -0.63 8.90
C ALA A 116 11.49 0.55 8.87
N SER A 117 11.29 1.49 7.95
CA SER A 117 12.16 2.67 7.82
C SER A 117 12.00 3.64 8.99
N LEU A 118 10.75 3.86 9.42
CA LEU A 118 10.41 4.79 10.49
C LEU A 118 10.78 4.26 11.88
N PHE A 119 10.58 2.96 12.13
CA PHE A 119 10.85 2.31 13.42
C PHE A 119 12.12 1.45 13.42
N PHE A 120 13.08 1.69 12.53
CA PHE A 120 14.19 0.76 12.32
C PHE A 120 15.00 0.46 13.60
N ARG A 121 15.20 1.47 14.46
CA ARG A 121 15.91 1.30 15.73
C ARG A 121 15.12 0.42 16.70
N ASP A 122 13.84 0.74 16.88
CA ASP A 122 12.96 -0.01 17.77
C ASP A 122 12.80 -1.45 17.31
N ILE A 123 12.65 -1.68 16.00
CA ILE A 123 12.55 -3.02 15.42
C ILE A 123 13.84 -3.81 15.64
N LEU A 124 15.03 -3.20 15.44
CA LEU A 124 16.32 -3.88 15.65
C LEU A 124 16.62 -4.18 17.13
N ALA A 125 15.98 -3.47 18.05
CA ALA A 125 16.05 -3.72 19.48
C ALA A 125 15.14 -4.89 19.94
N LEU A 126 14.20 -5.35 19.12
CA LEU A 126 13.30 -6.44 19.49
C LEU A 126 14.02 -7.80 19.58
N PRO A 127 13.58 -8.70 20.48
CA PRO A 127 13.94 -10.10 20.42
C PRO A 127 13.51 -10.72 19.09
N GLY A 128 14.43 -11.40 18.41
CA GLY A 128 14.15 -12.00 17.09
C GLY A 128 14.05 -11.01 15.94
N ALA A 129 14.56 -9.78 16.11
CA ALA A 129 14.69 -8.78 15.05
C ALA A 129 15.33 -9.32 13.74
N PRO A 130 15.03 -8.71 12.58
CA PRO A 130 15.75 -8.99 11.33
C PRO A 130 17.26 -8.76 11.49
N ASP A 131 18.07 -9.45 10.68
CA ASP A 131 19.52 -9.20 10.63
C ASP A 131 19.81 -7.82 10.05
N PHE A 132 19.04 -7.42 9.03
CA PHE A 132 19.21 -6.16 8.34
C PHE A 132 17.87 -5.46 8.07
N ILE A 133 17.88 -4.13 8.11
CA ILE A 133 16.80 -3.28 7.61
C ILE A 133 17.32 -2.40 6.47
N ILE A 134 16.63 -2.41 5.34
CA ILE A 134 16.82 -1.43 4.26
C ILE A 134 15.80 -0.31 4.45
N ARG A 135 16.29 0.91 4.64
CA ARG A 135 15.44 2.10 4.83
C ARG A 135 15.17 2.82 3.51
N GLY A 136 13.97 3.36 3.36
CA GLY A 136 13.57 4.11 2.16
C GLY A 136 13.50 3.25 0.90
N ASP A 137 13.95 3.82 -0.23
CA ASP A 137 14.00 3.10 -1.50
C ASP A 137 15.05 1.97 -1.46
N ALA A 138 14.69 0.79 -1.97
CA ALA A 138 15.43 -0.44 -1.71
C ALA A 138 16.16 -1.03 -2.92
N GLU A 139 15.96 -0.54 -4.15
CA GLU A 139 16.43 -1.24 -5.36
C GLU A 139 17.95 -1.47 -5.35
N LYS A 140 18.73 -0.38 -5.24
CA LYS A 140 20.20 -0.46 -5.18
C LYS A 140 20.70 -0.97 -3.84
N PRO A 141 20.19 -0.51 -2.68
CA PRO A 141 20.58 -1.04 -1.37
C PRO A 141 20.41 -2.55 -1.22
N LEU A 142 19.25 -3.10 -1.60
CA LEU A 142 18.95 -4.52 -1.44
C LEU A 142 19.84 -5.36 -2.38
N LEU A 143 20.01 -4.91 -3.64
CA LEU A 143 20.91 -5.58 -4.58
C LEU A 143 22.36 -5.60 -4.05
N ALA A 144 22.84 -4.47 -3.51
CA ALA A 144 24.18 -4.39 -2.93
C ALA A 144 24.32 -5.31 -1.71
N LEU A 145 23.33 -5.34 -0.81
CA LEU A 145 23.31 -6.24 0.34
C LEU A 145 23.33 -7.71 -0.10
N CYS A 146 22.46 -8.11 -1.02
CA CYS A 146 22.41 -9.49 -1.50
C CYS A 146 23.72 -9.92 -2.19
N ARG A 147 24.38 -9.03 -2.95
CA ARG A 147 25.70 -9.31 -3.52
C ARG A 147 26.77 -9.48 -2.43
N SER A 148 26.73 -8.66 -1.39
CA SER A 148 27.66 -8.80 -0.25
C SER A 148 27.46 -10.11 0.49
N LEU A 149 26.21 -10.51 0.74
CA LEU A 149 25.90 -11.72 1.50
C LEU A 149 26.13 -13.01 0.70
N LEU A 150 25.77 -13.03 -0.58
CA LEU A 150 25.73 -14.25 -1.38
C LEU A 150 26.95 -14.44 -2.29
N ARG A 151 27.68 -13.37 -2.61
CA ARG A 151 28.83 -13.41 -3.53
C ARG A 151 30.13 -12.91 -2.91
N GLY A 152 30.11 -12.42 -1.65
CA GLY A 152 31.31 -11.95 -0.96
C GLY A 152 31.91 -10.62 -1.48
N VAL A 153 31.11 -9.77 -2.15
CA VAL A 153 31.56 -8.53 -2.82
C VAL A 153 31.10 -7.28 -2.04
N PRO A 154 31.95 -6.25 -1.86
CA PRO A 154 32.48 -5.81 -0.56
C PRO A 154 31.45 -5.36 0.51
N GLY A 155 31.92 -5.28 1.77
CA GLY A 155 31.13 -5.34 3.00
C GLY A 155 30.08 -4.26 3.34
N LEU A 156 29.31 -4.58 4.38
CA LEU A 156 28.05 -3.95 4.82
C LEU A 156 28.08 -2.42 4.91
N ALA A 157 29.19 -1.83 5.35
CA ALA A 157 29.34 -0.37 5.51
C ALA A 157 29.18 0.43 4.19
N ARG A 158 29.33 -0.23 3.03
CA ARG A 158 29.15 0.39 1.71
C ARG A 158 27.73 0.26 1.16
N VAL A 159 26.85 -0.48 1.84
CA VAL A 159 25.45 -0.63 1.43
C VAL A 159 24.69 0.63 1.86
N PRO A 160 24.18 1.44 0.92
CA PRO A 160 23.42 2.64 1.27
C PRO A 160 22.13 2.28 2.00
N ASN A 161 21.66 3.16 2.89
CA ASN A 161 20.39 3.03 3.62
C ASN A 161 20.26 1.81 4.55
N LEU A 162 21.32 1.02 4.74
CA LEU A 162 21.33 -0.17 5.58
C LEU A 162 21.26 0.22 7.07
N ALA A 163 20.61 -0.62 7.87
CA ALA A 163 20.72 -0.62 9.32
C ALA A 163 20.78 -2.07 9.84
N TRP A 164 21.54 -2.30 10.90
CA TRP A 164 21.69 -3.62 11.53
C TRP A 164 22.11 -3.49 12.98
N ARG A 165 22.03 -4.61 13.72
CA ARG A 165 22.54 -4.69 15.09
C ARG A 165 23.97 -5.25 15.06
N ARG A 166 24.92 -4.53 15.67
CA ARG A 166 26.29 -4.99 15.88
C ARG A 166 26.34 -6.13 16.92
N GLN A 167 27.50 -6.78 16.99
CA GLN A 167 27.76 -7.83 17.99
C GLN A 167 27.65 -7.31 19.43
N ASP A 168 28.00 -6.04 19.67
CA ASP A 168 27.88 -5.36 20.96
C ASP A 168 26.43 -4.96 21.33
N GLY A 169 25.46 -5.26 20.46
CA GLY A 169 24.03 -4.95 20.65
C GLY A 169 23.62 -3.55 20.17
N THR A 170 24.56 -2.69 19.77
CA THR A 170 24.24 -1.34 19.27
C THR A 170 23.66 -1.38 17.85
N VAL A 171 22.79 -0.42 17.53
CA VAL A 171 22.23 -0.28 16.17
C VAL A 171 23.14 0.62 15.34
N GLU A 172 23.68 0.06 14.26
CA GLU A 172 24.41 0.81 13.24
C GLU A 172 23.51 1.08 12.03
N ALA A 173 23.73 2.22 11.39
CA ALA A 173 23.03 2.59 10.18
C ALA A 173 23.94 3.42 9.26
N THR A 174 24.04 3.03 7.99
CA THR A 174 24.74 3.83 6.98
C THR A 174 23.95 5.10 6.65
N PRO A 175 24.51 6.12 5.97
CA PRO A 175 23.71 7.26 5.53
C PRO A 175 22.55 6.81 4.61
N GLN A 176 21.40 7.47 4.74
CA GLN A 176 20.29 7.29 3.80
C GLN A 176 20.57 8.08 2.52
N SER A 177 21.56 7.63 1.75
CA SER A 177 22.11 8.33 0.58
C SER A 177 21.48 7.94 -0.74
N TYR A 178 20.76 6.81 -0.81
CA TYR A 178 20.04 6.42 -2.01
C TYR A 178 18.56 6.80 -1.92
N VAL A 179 18.11 7.65 -2.84
CA VAL A 179 16.71 7.99 -3.08
C VAL A 179 16.46 7.84 -4.57
N ALA A 180 15.51 6.98 -4.94
CA ALA A 180 15.24 6.69 -6.34
C ALA A 180 14.74 7.94 -7.07
N THR A 181 15.27 8.18 -8.26
CA THR A 181 14.89 9.29 -9.15
C THR A 181 13.89 8.81 -10.22
N GLY A 182 13.28 9.74 -10.96
CA GLY A 182 12.45 9.39 -12.12
C GLY A 182 13.20 8.57 -13.18
N ARG A 183 14.53 8.77 -13.30
CA ARG A 183 15.39 7.97 -14.18
C ARG A 183 15.53 6.54 -13.67
N ASP A 184 15.73 6.34 -12.37
CA ASP A 184 15.79 4.99 -11.79
C ASP A 184 14.49 4.22 -12.05
N LEU A 185 13.33 4.88 -11.89
CA LEU A 185 12.01 4.25 -12.15
C LEU A 185 11.83 3.75 -13.58
N SER A 186 12.55 4.31 -14.56
CA SER A 186 12.45 3.88 -15.97
C SER A 186 12.98 2.47 -16.22
N GLY A 187 13.94 2.01 -15.39
CA GLY A 187 14.56 0.68 -15.49
C GLY A 187 13.88 -0.40 -14.63
N LEU A 188 12.84 -0.03 -13.89
CA LEU A 188 12.09 -0.93 -13.01
C LEU A 188 10.85 -1.43 -13.74
N SER A 189 10.36 -2.63 -13.43
CA SER A 189 9.09 -3.17 -13.97
C SER A 189 8.25 -3.71 -12.83
N TYR A 190 6.95 -3.41 -12.87
CA TYR A 190 5.96 -3.97 -11.96
C TYR A 190 5.20 -5.16 -12.57
N ALA A 191 5.54 -5.54 -13.80
CA ALA A 191 4.71 -6.38 -14.65
C ALA A 191 5.07 -7.87 -14.63
N ASN A 192 6.18 -8.25 -14.01
CA ASN A 192 6.64 -9.64 -13.99
C ASN A 192 5.91 -10.46 -12.92
N LEU A 193 4.62 -10.74 -13.16
CA LEU A 193 3.76 -11.45 -12.23
C LEU A 193 4.15 -12.91 -11.99
N ASP A 194 4.98 -13.50 -12.87
CA ASP A 194 5.47 -14.88 -12.71
C ASP A 194 6.45 -15.03 -11.54
N LEU A 195 6.95 -13.92 -10.99
CA LEU A 195 7.71 -13.91 -9.74
C LEU A 195 6.83 -14.02 -8.50
N ILE A 196 5.51 -13.90 -8.65
CA ILE A 196 4.56 -14.16 -7.57
C ILE A 196 4.32 -15.67 -7.52
N LEU A 197 4.74 -16.29 -6.44
CA LEU A 197 4.61 -17.71 -6.19
C LEU A 197 3.13 -18.04 -5.97
N ASN A 198 2.62 -19.01 -6.72
CA ASN A 198 1.19 -19.34 -6.76
C ASN A 198 0.31 -18.12 -7.09
N LYS A 199 0.71 -17.34 -8.10
CA LYS A 199 0.05 -16.07 -8.49
C LYS A 199 -1.47 -16.21 -8.62
N GLU A 200 -1.97 -17.34 -9.09
CA GLU A 200 -3.40 -17.60 -9.27
C GLU A 200 -4.17 -17.42 -7.96
N ASN A 201 -3.58 -17.83 -6.82
CA ASN A 201 -4.15 -17.61 -5.50
C ASN A 201 -4.20 -16.12 -5.18
N VAL A 202 -3.09 -15.39 -5.37
CA VAL A 202 -3.04 -13.94 -5.10
C VAL A 202 -4.05 -13.17 -5.96
N MET A 203 -4.24 -13.57 -7.21
CA MET A 203 -5.19 -12.92 -8.12
C MET A 203 -6.66 -13.11 -7.68
N LYS A 204 -7.01 -14.23 -7.04
CA LYS A 204 -8.36 -14.46 -6.46
C LYS A 204 -8.70 -13.42 -5.37
N TYR A 205 -7.72 -13.03 -4.56
CA TYR A 205 -7.93 -12.08 -3.45
C TYR A 205 -7.55 -10.64 -3.81
N SER A 206 -7.27 -10.35 -5.08
CA SER A 206 -6.66 -9.07 -5.49
C SER A 206 -7.58 -7.84 -5.34
N ASP A 207 -8.87 -8.04 -5.05
CA ASP A 207 -9.85 -6.98 -4.73
C ASP A 207 -10.17 -6.88 -3.23
N GLU A 208 -9.62 -7.77 -2.40
CA GLU A 208 -9.93 -7.85 -0.98
C GLU A 208 -8.80 -7.24 -0.13
N GLN A 209 -9.15 -6.24 0.69
CA GLN A 209 -8.23 -5.73 1.73
C GLN A 209 -8.20 -6.67 2.95
N GLU A 210 -9.34 -7.29 3.24
CA GLU A 210 -9.58 -8.25 4.32
C GLU A 210 -10.39 -9.44 3.79
N ALA A 211 -10.15 -10.63 4.34
CA ALA A 211 -10.94 -11.83 4.05
C ALA A 211 -11.19 -12.64 5.32
N PRO A 212 -12.35 -13.29 5.45
CA PRO A 212 -12.60 -14.19 6.56
C PRO A 212 -11.68 -15.41 6.49
N LEU A 213 -11.20 -15.88 7.65
CA LEU A 213 -10.39 -17.10 7.76
C LEU A 213 -11.17 -18.36 7.36
N ARG A 214 -12.51 -18.29 7.41
CA ARG A 214 -13.42 -19.33 6.96
C ARG A 214 -14.53 -18.68 6.13
N ARG A 215 -14.59 -19.00 4.85
CA ARG A 215 -15.72 -18.64 3.99
C ARG A 215 -16.91 -19.56 4.25
N ARG A 216 -18.12 -19.09 3.95
CA ARG A 216 -19.31 -19.94 3.98
C ARG A 216 -19.19 -21.03 2.91
N PRO A 217 -19.76 -22.24 3.11
CA PRO A 217 -19.80 -23.26 2.06
C PRO A 217 -20.38 -22.69 0.76
N GLY A 218 -19.64 -22.82 -0.35
CA GLY A 218 -20.03 -22.31 -1.67
C GLY A 218 -19.61 -20.86 -1.97
N GLU A 219 -19.15 -20.10 -0.98
CA GLU A 219 -18.63 -18.74 -1.18
C GLU A 219 -17.20 -18.80 -1.73
N ARG A 220 -16.99 -18.24 -2.92
CA ARG A 220 -15.66 -18.10 -3.53
C ARG A 220 -15.21 -16.64 -3.47
N PRO A 221 -13.91 -16.37 -3.24
CA PRO A 221 -13.37 -15.04 -3.49
C PRO A 221 -13.72 -14.62 -4.93
N PRO A 222 -14.09 -13.36 -5.16
CA PRO A 222 -14.39 -12.89 -6.50
C PRO A 222 -13.11 -12.98 -7.34
N ASP A 223 -13.11 -13.80 -8.39
CA ASP A 223 -12.02 -13.80 -9.37
C ASP A 223 -12.02 -12.43 -10.08
N CYS A 224 -11.17 -11.55 -9.55
CA CYS A 224 -11.18 -10.14 -9.87
C CYS A 224 -10.07 -9.78 -10.86
N GLY A 225 -8.98 -10.56 -10.92
CA GLY A 225 -7.89 -10.36 -11.86
C GLY A 225 -7.32 -8.94 -11.85
N LYS A 226 -7.37 -8.27 -10.68
CA LYS A 226 -7.03 -6.86 -10.51
C LYS A 226 -5.57 -6.71 -10.09
N VAL A 227 -4.86 -5.74 -10.66
CA VAL A 227 -3.53 -5.37 -10.18
C VAL A 227 -3.50 -3.91 -9.77
N PHE A 228 -2.82 -3.61 -8.68
CA PHE A 228 -2.48 -2.23 -8.33
C PHE A 228 -1.26 -1.79 -9.13
N TYR A 229 -1.34 -0.61 -9.73
CA TYR A 229 -0.25 -0.01 -10.48
C TYR A 229 0.06 1.39 -9.92
N VAL A 230 1.30 1.59 -9.53
CA VAL A 230 1.77 2.86 -8.96
C VAL A 230 2.68 3.53 -9.97
N ALA A 231 2.20 4.63 -10.58
CA ALA A 231 2.91 5.33 -11.66
C ALA A 231 4.03 6.26 -11.16
N GLY A 232 4.36 6.22 -9.87
CA GLY A 232 5.37 7.08 -9.26
C GLY A 232 5.55 6.82 -7.77
N ARG A 233 6.25 7.73 -7.07
CA ARG A 233 6.48 7.68 -5.61
C ARG A 233 6.51 9.07 -5.01
N GLY A 234 6.20 9.15 -3.71
CA GLY A 234 6.25 10.40 -2.95
C GLY A 234 5.00 11.25 -3.07
N CYS A 235 4.90 12.25 -2.21
CA CYS A 235 3.81 13.21 -2.17
C CYS A 235 4.35 14.58 -1.74
N ALA A 236 3.76 15.66 -2.24
CA ALA A 236 4.08 17.02 -1.82
C ALA A 236 3.08 17.56 -0.78
N ASN A 237 2.00 16.83 -0.50
CA ASN A 237 0.93 17.25 0.41
C ASN A 237 1.21 16.83 1.85
N GLU A 238 0.75 17.66 2.78
CA GLU A 238 0.89 17.50 4.23
C GLU A 238 -0.48 17.29 4.91
N CYS A 239 -1.32 16.42 4.32
CA CYS A 239 -2.62 16.05 4.88
C CYS A 239 -2.48 15.46 6.29
N SER A 240 -3.28 15.93 7.25
CA SER A 240 -3.05 15.73 8.68
C SER A 240 -2.91 14.27 9.09
N PHE A 241 -3.76 13.40 8.56
CA PHE A 241 -3.88 11.99 8.92
C PHE A 241 -3.00 11.04 8.09
N CYS A 242 -2.35 11.53 7.03
CA CYS A 242 -1.75 10.65 6.03
C CYS A 242 -0.31 10.27 6.39
N GLY A 243 -0.02 8.97 6.56
CA GLY A 243 1.35 8.45 6.67
C GLY A 243 2.18 8.59 5.38
N GLY A 244 1.54 8.94 4.27
CA GLY A 244 2.19 9.25 2.99
C GLY A 244 2.53 10.75 2.80
N ALA A 245 2.30 11.59 3.81
CA ALA A 245 2.54 13.04 3.75
C ALA A 245 4.00 13.39 3.46
N SER A 246 4.24 14.59 2.92
CA SER A 246 5.57 15.03 2.46
C SER A 246 6.64 14.97 3.55
N GLY A 247 6.33 15.36 4.79
CA GLY A 247 7.25 15.24 5.92
C GLY A 247 7.55 13.78 6.27
N THR A 248 6.57 12.89 6.16
CA THR A 248 6.77 11.44 6.38
C THR A 248 7.58 10.81 5.26
N GLN A 249 7.39 11.23 4.00
CA GLN A 249 8.21 10.82 2.86
C GLN A 249 9.67 11.25 3.03
N ALA A 250 9.91 12.44 3.58
CA ALA A 250 11.26 12.91 3.87
C ALA A 250 11.93 12.06 4.96
N LEU A 251 11.19 11.70 6.01
CA LEU A 251 11.70 10.86 7.11
C LEU A 251 11.92 9.40 6.69
N ALA A 252 10.94 8.77 6.04
CA ALA A 252 11.00 7.36 5.68
C ALA A 252 11.90 7.11 4.46
N ASN A 253 11.85 7.99 3.46
CA ASN A 253 12.41 7.74 2.13
C ASN A 253 13.46 8.78 1.68
N GLY A 254 13.77 9.80 2.50
CA GLY A 254 14.65 10.90 2.07
C GLY A 254 14.07 11.76 0.94
N ARG A 255 12.78 11.62 0.62
CA ARG A 255 12.16 12.16 -0.59
C ARG A 255 11.40 13.46 -0.33
N ARG A 256 11.69 14.49 -1.11
CA ARG A 256 10.98 15.78 -1.09
C ARG A 256 10.15 15.93 -2.37
N GLY A 257 8.89 15.50 -2.32
CA GLY A 257 7.93 15.61 -3.42
C GLY A 257 7.72 14.32 -4.23
N ALA A 258 6.87 14.42 -5.24
CA ALA A 258 6.49 13.30 -6.08
C ALA A 258 7.41 13.15 -7.29
N ILE A 259 7.74 11.91 -7.64
CA ILE A 259 8.36 11.55 -8.91
C ILE A 259 7.45 10.60 -9.68
N TYR A 260 7.50 10.69 -11.00
CA TYR A 260 6.72 9.82 -11.88
C TYR A 260 7.64 8.91 -12.68
N LYS A 261 7.16 7.70 -12.93
CA LYS A 261 7.71 6.81 -13.93
C LYS A 261 7.38 7.36 -15.33
N PRO A 262 8.30 7.33 -16.31
CA PRO A 262 7.99 7.81 -17.65
C PRO A 262 6.75 7.11 -18.23
N ALA A 263 5.82 7.88 -18.81
CA ALA A 263 4.54 7.35 -19.29
C ALA A 263 4.72 6.25 -20.35
N GLY A 264 5.77 6.32 -21.17
CA GLY A 264 6.12 5.25 -22.11
C GLY A 264 6.48 3.92 -21.43
N THR A 265 7.19 3.98 -20.30
CA THR A 265 7.49 2.78 -19.51
C THR A 265 6.22 2.23 -18.84
N VAL A 266 5.31 3.10 -18.39
CA VAL A 266 4.00 2.65 -17.87
C VAL A 266 3.19 1.93 -18.94
N VAL A 267 3.14 2.45 -20.16
CA VAL A 267 2.47 1.78 -21.30
C VAL A 267 3.10 0.41 -21.58
N LYS A 268 4.43 0.28 -21.48
CA LYS A 268 5.14 -1.00 -21.64
C LYS A 268 4.75 -2.00 -20.56
N ASP A 269 4.78 -1.59 -19.28
CA ASP A 269 4.39 -2.44 -18.16
C ASP A 269 2.94 -2.91 -18.31
N LEU A 270 2.02 -1.99 -18.65
CA LEU A 270 0.62 -2.33 -18.82
C LEU A 270 0.42 -3.31 -19.98
N ARG A 271 1.14 -3.15 -21.11
CA ARG A 271 1.10 -4.13 -22.20
C ARG A 271 1.50 -5.53 -21.72
N LEU A 272 2.55 -5.64 -20.91
CA LEU A 272 3.00 -6.91 -20.34
C LEU A 272 1.96 -7.50 -19.38
N LEU A 273 1.37 -6.68 -18.50
CA LEU A 273 0.30 -7.11 -17.60
C LEU A 273 -0.92 -7.64 -18.38
N LEU A 274 -1.34 -6.93 -19.44
CA LEU A 274 -2.45 -7.37 -20.29
C LEU A 274 -2.12 -8.68 -21.03
N ALA A 275 -0.89 -8.84 -21.52
CA ALA A 275 -0.43 -10.09 -22.12
C ALA A 275 -0.45 -11.25 -21.10
N ALA A 276 -0.16 -10.96 -19.82
CA ALA A 276 -0.25 -11.91 -18.71
C ALA A 276 -1.71 -12.18 -18.22
N GLY A 277 -2.73 -11.69 -18.94
CA GLY A 277 -4.13 -11.96 -18.65
C GLY A 277 -4.82 -10.95 -17.73
N VAL A 278 -4.11 -9.92 -17.24
CA VAL A 278 -4.73 -8.86 -16.42
C VAL A 278 -5.75 -8.10 -17.25
N ARG A 279 -6.92 -7.81 -16.68
CA ARG A 279 -7.97 -7.00 -17.33
C ARG A 279 -8.49 -5.85 -16.48
N LYS A 280 -8.11 -5.80 -15.20
CA LYS A 280 -8.47 -4.73 -14.27
C LYS A 280 -7.21 -4.12 -13.65
N VAL A 281 -7.09 -2.79 -13.70
CA VAL A 281 -5.92 -2.06 -13.16
C VAL A 281 -6.39 -0.97 -12.20
N HIS A 282 -5.83 -0.94 -11.00
CA HIS A 282 -6.10 0.09 -10.00
C HIS A 282 -4.90 1.06 -9.92
N PHE A 283 -5.09 2.30 -10.34
CA PHE A 283 -4.09 3.37 -10.19
C PHE A 283 -4.25 4.04 -8.83
N ALA A 284 -3.26 3.85 -7.96
CA ALA A 284 -3.24 4.35 -6.58
C ALA A 284 -2.09 5.36 -6.36
N PHE A 285 -2.00 6.39 -7.21
CA PHE A 285 -0.94 7.40 -7.10
C PHE A 285 -1.31 8.70 -7.82
N ASP A 286 -1.78 9.72 -7.13
CA ASP A 286 -2.10 11.02 -7.78
C ASP A 286 -1.68 12.23 -6.92
N PRO A 287 -0.40 12.33 -6.50
CA PRO A 287 0.02 13.37 -5.57
C PRO A 287 0.02 14.79 -6.16
N LEU A 288 -0.12 14.93 -7.48
CA LEU A 288 -0.23 16.22 -8.18
C LEU A 288 -1.42 16.18 -9.16
N PRO A 289 -2.68 16.24 -8.66
CA PRO A 289 -3.90 15.96 -9.43
C PRO A 289 -4.15 16.92 -10.60
N ARG A 290 -3.46 18.07 -10.62
CA ARG A 290 -3.54 19.08 -11.68
C ARG A 290 -2.37 19.02 -12.68
N ALA A 291 -1.41 18.11 -12.48
CA ALA A 291 -0.28 17.95 -13.38
C ALA A 291 -0.69 17.32 -14.73
N GLY A 292 0.09 17.59 -15.77
CA GLY A 292 -0.16 17.07 -17.12
C GLY A 292 0.19 15.60 -17.34
N TYR A 293 0.71 14.90 -16.33
CA TYR A 293 1.21 13.52 -16.45
C TYR A 293 0.13 12.53 -16.91
N TYR A 294 -1.01 12.49 -16.20
CA TYR A 294 -2.06 11.51 -16.50
C TYR A 294 -2.78 11.74 -17.82
N PRO A 295 -3.13 12.99 -18.22
CA PRO A 295 -3.59 13.24 -19.57
C PRO A 295 -2.63 12.75 -20.67
N ASP A 296 -1.31 12.91 -20.51
CA ASP A 296 -0.32 12.36 -21.46
C ASP A 296 -0.32 10.83 -21.43
N LEU A 297 -0.32 10.22 -20.25
CA LEU A 297 -0.38 8.77 -20.09
C LEU A 297 -1.62 8.19 -20.79
N PHE A 298 -2.82 8.72 -20.53
CA PHE A 298 -4.06 8.24 -21.13
C PHE A 298 -4.05 8.39 -22.66
N SER A 299 -3.53 9.51 -23.18
CA SER A 299 -3.32 9.71 -24.62
C SER A 299 -2.41 8.62 -25.22
N ARG A 300 -1.33 8.24 -24.52
CA ARG A 300 -0.44 7.15 -24.95
C ARG A 300 -1.10 5.78 -24.87
N LEU A 301 -1.88 5.49 -23.82
CA LEU A 301 -2.64 4.24 -23.71
C LEU A 301 -3.61 4.08 -24.88
N ARG A 302 -4.33 5.15 -25.23
CA ARG A 302 -5.25 5.18 -26.37
C ARG A 302 -4.51 4.94 -27.68
N ARG A 303 -3.43 5.66 -27.95
CA ARG A 303 -2.60 5.47 -29.17
C ARG A 303 -2.02 4.07 -29.26
N ALA A 304 -1.67 3.46 -28.13
CA ALA A 304 -1.18 2.10 -28.06
C ALA A 304 -2.29 1.03 -28.18
N GLY A 305 -3.56 1.43 -28.28
CA GLY A 305 -4.70 0.52 -28.42
C GLY A 305 -4.96 -0.35 -27.20
N LEU A 306 -4.48 0.04 -26.01
CA LEU A 306 -4.63 -0.79 -24.80
C LEU A 306 -6.06 -0.72 -24.27
N ARG A 307 -6.66 -1.88 -23.99
CA ARG A 307 -8.04 -2.00 -23.50
C ARG A 307 -8.08 -2.79 -22.20
N PHE A 308 -8.61 -2.17 -21.15
CA PHE A 308 -8.83 -2.76 -19.83
C PHE A 308 -9.78 -1.89 -19.02
N LYS A 309 -10.32 -2.44 -17.93
CA LYS A 309 -11.07 -1.66 -16.94
C LYS A 309 -10.12 -1.09 -15.91
N ALA A 310 -10.28 0.19 -15.59
CA ALA A 310 -9.45 0.85 -14.61
C ALA A 310 -10.26 1.38 -13.43
N THR A 311 -9.61 1.46 -12.28
CA THR A 311 -10.03 2.28 -11.15
C THR A 311 -8.93 3.29 -10.90
N PHE A 312 -9.26 4.56 -10.80
CA PHE A 312 -8.30 5.62 -10.52
C PHE A 312 -8.62 6.29 -9.19
N GLU A 313 -7.68 6.24 -8.24
CA GLU A 313 -7.80 6.92 -6.95
C GLU A 313 -7.23 8.33 -7.04
N ALA A 314 -8.13 9.33 -7.05
CA ALA A 314 -7.75 10.73 -7.19
C ALA A 314 -7.53 11.37 -5.82
N PHE A 315 -6.30 11.83 -5.55
CA PHE A 315 -5.96 12.44 -4.26
C PHE A 315 -6.47 13.89 -4.14
N GLY A 316 -6.85 14.51 -5.26
CA GLY A 316 -7.59 15.77 -5.33
C GLY A 316 -8.71 15.70 -6.36
N LEU A 317 -9.39 16.83 -6.59
CA LEU A 317 -10.48 16.88 -7.56
C LEU A 317 -9.94 16.82 -9.00
N PRO A 318 -10.26 15.79 -9.80
CA PRO A 318 -9.74 15.68 -11.16
C PRO A 318 -10.15 16.86 -12.04
N THR A 319 -9.28 17.25 -12.97
CA THR A 319 -9.61 18.29 -13.95
C THR A 319 -10.53 17.76 -15.05
N GLU A 320 -11.18 18.65 -15.80
CA GLU A 320 -11.98 18.24 -16.97
C GLU A 320 -11.12 17.56 -18.04
N ARG A 321 -9.94 18.14 -18.32
CA ARG A 321 -8.97 17.56 -19.25
C ARG A 321 -8.58 16.13 -18.85
N PHE A 322 -8.37 15.89 -17.56
CA PHE A 322 -8.09 14.56 -17.03
C PHE A 322 -9.26 13.61 -17.31
N LEU A 323 -10.49 14.00 -16.96
CA LEU A 323 -11.65 13.12 -17.06
C LEU A 323 -12.00 12.76 -18.50
N ARG A 324 -11.92 13.73 -19.42
CA ARG A 324 -12.13 13.48 -20.84
C ARG A 324 -11.07 12.52 -21.40
N ALA A 325 -9.78 12.77 -21.12
CA ALA A 325 -8.70 11.90 -21.54
C ALA A 325 -8.84 10.47 -20.95
N TYR A 326 -9.26 10.35 -19.69
CA TYR A 326 -9.49 9.07 -19.04
C TYR A 326 -10.65 8.30 -19.66
N ALA A 327 -11.80 8.95 -19.87
CA ALA A 327 -12.98 8.35 -20.49
C ALA A 327 -12.71 7.90 -21.93
N GLU A 328 -11.97 8.70 -22.71
CA GLU A 328 -11.58 8.35 -24.09
C GLU A 328 -10.61 7.16 -24.14
N ALA A 329 -9.65 7.09 -23.21
CA ALA A 329 -8.67 6.01 -23.18
C ALA A 329 -9.26 4.70 -22.63
N LEU A 330 -10.07 4.79 -21.58
CA LEU A 330 -10.53 3.65 -20.78
C LEU A 330 -12.04 3.75 -20.46
N PRO A 331 -12.93 3.58 -21.47
CA PRO A 331 -14.36 3.78 -21.30
C PRO A 331 -15.01 2.91 -20.22
N GLY A 332 -15.95 3.51 -19.46
CA GLY A 332 -16.66 2.85 -18.35
C GLY A 332 -15.73 2.40 -17.23
N SER A 333 -14.62 3.10 -17.02
CA SER A 333 -13.73 2.93 -15.87
C SER A 333 -14.19 3.79 -14.69
N ARG A 334 -13.61 3.54 -13.52
CA ARG A 334 -14.03 4.13 -12.24
C ARG A 334 -13.06 5.20 -11.76
N VAL A 335 -13.61 6.28 -11.21
CA VAL A 335 -12.84 7.29 -10.47
C VAL A 335 -13.29 7.28 -9.00
N ILE A 336 -12.34 7.11 -8.10
CA ILE A 336 -12.55 7.27 -6.66
C ILE A 336 -12.15 8.70 -6.30
N VAL A 337 -13.05 9.42 -5.64
CA VAL A 337 -12.78 10.75 -5.08
C VAL A 337 -13.07 10.70 -3.59
N SER A 338 -12.04 10.96 -2.78
CA SER A 338 -12.20 11.06 -1.33
C SER A 338 -12.28 12.52 -0.96
N PRO A 339 -13.44 13.14 -0.65
CA PRO A 339 -13.52 14.49 -0.06
C PRO A 339 -13.16 14.54 1.42
N GLU A 340 -13.08 13.39 2.07
CA GLU A 340 -12.90 13.19 3.51
C GLU A 340 -14.10 13.69 4.33
N SER A 341 -14.44 14.98 4.29
CA SER A 341 -15.58 15.53 5.03
C SER A 341 -16.53 16.27 4.09
N GLY A 342 -17.83 16.29 4.41
CA GLY A 342 -18.77 17.23 3.76
C GLY A 342 -18.72 18.64 4.34
N SER A 343 -18.03 18.83 5.47
CA SER A 343 -17.69 20.16 5.98
C SER A 343 -16.45 20.69 5.26
N GLU A 344 -16.62 21.75 4.47
CA GLU A 344 -15.48 22.42 3.80
C GLU A 344 -14.46 22.96 4.80
N ARG A 345 -14.90 23.33 6.02
CA ARG A 345 -14.03 23.75 7.12
C ARG A 345 -13.11 22.62 7.55
N VAL A 346 -13.67 21.45 7.88
CA VAL A 346 -12.88 20.27 8.30
C VAL A 346 -11.96 19.81 7.18
N ARG A 347 -12.44 19.82 5.92
CA ARG A 347 -11.61 19.51 4.75
C ARG A 347 -10.40 20.43 4.65
N ARG A 348 -10.59 21.75 4.78
CA ARG A 348 -9.51 22.75 4.70
C ARG A 348 -8.46 22.58 5.81
N LEU A 349 -8.88 22.17 7.01
CA LEU A 349 -7.98 21.99 8.14
C LEU A 349 -7.13 20.72 8.05
N ASN A 350 -7.60 19.71 7.30
CA ASN A 350 -6.99 18.38 7.28
C ASN A 350 -6.34 18.01 5.94
N ARG A 351 -6.56 18.77 4.86
CA ARG A 351 -6.05 18.46 3.52
C ARG A 351 -5.44 19.67 2.83
N CYS A 352 -4.48 19.39 1.94
CA CYS A 352 -3.84 20.41 1.11
C CYS A 352 -4.64 20.73 -0.18
N ASP A 353 -5.08 19.71 -0.93
CA ASP A 353 -5.84 19.89 -2.18
C ASP A 353 -7.31 20.24 -1.92
N PHE A 354 -7.55 21.45 -1.43
CA PHE A 354 -8.89 21.95 -1.11
C PHE A 354 -9.75 22.20 -2.38
N TYR A 355 -11.03 21.88 -2.28
CA TYR A 355 -12.09 22.25 -3.22
C TYR A 355 -13.43 22.40 -2.49
N LYS A 356 -14.39 23.12 -3.09
CA LYS A 356 -15.72 23.32 -2.50
C LYS A 356 -16.68 22.19 -2.87
N ASN A 357 -17.75 22.04 -2.11
CA ASN A 357 -18.79 21.04 -2.35
C ASN A 357 -19.49 21.21 -3.71
N PRO A 358 -19.82 22.43 -4.19
CA PRO A 358 -20.35 22.61 -5.54
C PRO A 358 -19.39 22.11 -6.62
N ASP A 359 -18.07 22.33 -6.46
CA ASP A 359 -17.07 21.85 -7.43
C ASP A 359 -17.07 20.33 -7.51
N LEU A 360 -17.17 19.64 -6.37
CA LEU A 360 -17.29 18.19 -6.31
C LEU A 360 -18.54 17.71 -7.06
N LEU A 361 -19.70 18.29 -6.78
CA LEU A 361 -20.96 17.89 -7.41
C LEU A 361 -20.94 18.14 -8.92
N SER A 362 -20.41 19.29 -9.37
CA SER A 362 -20.21 19.56 -10.80
C SER A 362 -19.27 18.56 -11.45
N ARG A 363 -18.19 18.17 -10.76
CA ARG A 363 -17.24 17.19 -11.29
C ARG A 363 -17.85 15.79 -11.37
N LEU A 364 -18.63 15.38 -10.38
CA LEU A 364 -19.37 14.11 -10.41
C LEU A 364 -20.43 14.08 -11.53
N ALA A 365 -21.10 15.20 -11.77
CA ALA A 365 -22.02 15.34 -12.90
C ALA A 365 -21.30 15.16 -14.24
N LEU A 366 -20.12 15.76 -14.40
CA LEU A 366 -19.26 15.56 -15.57
C LEU A 366 -18.83 14.10 -15.71
N MET A 367 -18.34 13.46 -14.64
CA MET A 367 -17.97 12.03 -14.65
C MET A 367 -19.14 11.16 -15.14
N LYS A 368 -20.35 11.40 -14.62
CA LYS A 368 -21.57 10.71 -15.06
C LYS A 368 -21.87 10.94 -16.54
N SER A 369 -21.77 12.19 -17.02
CA SER A 369 -22.00 12.50 -18.44
C SER A 369 -20.99 11.84 -19.38
N LEU A 370 -19.79 11.55 -18.89
CA LEU A 370 -18.74 10.82 -19.62
C LEU A 370 -18.87 9.29 -19.50
N GLY A 371 -19.90 8.78 -18.82
CA GLY A 371 -20.10 7.35 -18.60
C GLY A 371 -19.07 6.72 -17.65
N LEU A 372 -18.44 7.52 -16.77
CA LEU A 372 -17.50 7.02 -15.77
C LEU A 372 -18.25 6.53 -14.52
N GLU A 373 -17.81 5.39 -14.00
CA GLU A 373 -18.20 4.94 -12.67
C GLU A 373 -17.52 5.83 -11.62
N HIS A 374 -18.14 5.96 -10.46
CA HIS A 374 -17.66 6.84 -9.41
C HIS A 374 -17.91 6.24 -8.03
N THR A 375 -16.90 6.38 -7.19
CA THR A 375 -16.96 6.07 -5.76
C THR A 375 -16.57 7.31 -4.98
N VAL A 376 -17.35 7.66 -3.96
CA VAL A 376 -17.06 8.80 -3.09
C VAL A 376 -16.79 8.31 -1.67
N CYS A 377 -15.57 8.56 -1.18
CA CYS A 377 -15.11 8.09 0.11
C CYS A 377 -15.07 9.24 1.13
N PHE A 378 -15.86 9.12 2.18
CA PHE A 378 -15.81 10.01 3.32
C PHE A 378 -14.98 9.40 4.45
N SER A 379 -14.66 10.25 5.41
CA SER A 379 -13.90 9.94 6.60
C SER A 379 -14.58 10.54 7.82
N VAL A 380 -14.36 9.94 8.99
CA VAL A 380 -14.87 10.43 10.28
C VAL A 380 -13.79 10.31 11.34
N GLY A 381 -13.83 11.22 12.32
CA GLY A 381 -12.82 11.31 13.38
C GLY A 381 -11.65 12.23 13.02
N LEU A 382 -11.78 13.02 11.94
CA LEU A 382 -10.76 13.98 11.55
C LEU A 382 -10.53 15.03 12.66
N PRO A 383 -9.30 15.52 12.83
CA PRO A 383 -9.04 16.65 13.72
C PRO A 383 -9.99 17.84 13.50
N PHE A 384 -10.44 18.42 14.61
CA PHE A 384 -11.41 19.52 14.68
C PHE A 384 -12.82 19.22 14.14
N GLU A 385 -13.15 17.97 13.85
CA GLU A 385 -14.49 17.58 13.41
C GLU A 385 -15.49 17.58 14.57
N THR A 386 -16.65 18.20 14.36
CA THR A 386 -17.76 18.23 15.33
C THR A 386 -18.94 17.41 14.86
N ARG A 387 -19.91 17.14 15.75
CA ARG A 387 -21.19 16.51 15.38
C ARG A 387 -21.92 17.28 14.27
N ARG A 388 -21.83 18.62 14.25
CA ARG A 388 -22.42 19.46 13.19
C ARG A 388 -21.74 19.27 11.84
N ASP A 389 -20.42 19.09 11.83
CA ASP A 389 -19.67 18.80 10.62
C ASP A 389 -20.03 17.42 10.06
N PHE A 390 -20.20 16.42 10.92
CA PHE A 390 -20.71 15.11 10.52
C PHE A 390 -22.10 15.19 9.85
N LEU A 391 -23.01 16.03 10.37
CA LEU A 391 -24.30 16.30 9.71
C LEU A 391 -24.13 16.98 8.33
N ALA A 392 -23.08 17.78 8.14
CA ALA A 392 -22.75 18.31 6.81
C ALA A 392 -22.25 17.20 5.86
N THR A 393 -21.48 16.24 6.36
CA THR A 393 -21.09 15.02 5.64
C THR A 393 -22.29 14.21 5.18
N LEU A 394 -23.26 13.94 6.07
CA LEU A 394 -24.51 13.24 5.69
C LEU A 394 -25.30 13.99 4.61
N ARG A 395 -25.43 15.31 4.74
CA ARG A 395 -26.13 16.13 3.73
C ARG A 395 -25.43 16.10 2.37
N LEU A 396 -24.10 16.16 2.34
CA LEU A 396 -23.36 16.06 1.08
C LEU A 396 -23.46 14.65 0.49
N ALA A 397 -23.33 13.61 1.29
CA ALA A 397 -23.47 12.22 0.86
C ALA A 397 -24.86 11.96 0.23
N GLY A 398 -25.94 12.49 0.83
CA GLY A 398 -27.28 12.42 0.25
C GLY A 398 -27.38 13.12 -1.12
N LYS A 399 -26.75 14.30 -1.28
CA LYS A 399 -26.67 14.99 -2.58
C LYS A 399 -25.90 14.17 -3.61
N VAL A 400 -24.78 13.57 -3.22
CA VAL A 400 -23.99 12.67 -4.07
C VAL A 400 -24.86 11.48 -4.50
N LYS A 401 -25.51 10.77 -3.56
CA LYS A 401 -26.35 9.62 -3.88
C LYS A 401 -27.53 9.99 -4.78
N LYS A 402 -28.13 11.17 -4.62
CA LYS A 402 -29.18 11.68 -5.53
C LYS A 402 -28.65 11.93 -6.95
N LEU A 403 -27.48 12.55 -7.08
CA LEU A 403 -26.84 12.81 -8.38
C LEU A 403 -26.40 11.50 -9.07
N CYS A 404 -25.94 10.57 -8.25
CA CYS A 404 -25.21 9.36 -8.61
C CYS A 404 -25.82 8.12 -7.91
N PRO A 405 -27.05 7.68 -8.25
CA PRO A 405 -27.73 6.62 -7.49
C PRO A 405 -27.00 5.27 -7.49
N LYS A 406 -26.38 4.95 -8.64
CA LYS A 406 -25.58 3.73 -8.83
C LYS A 406 -24.13 3.88 -8.34
N GLY A 407 -23.72 5.08 -7.93
CA GLY A 407 -22.40 5.32 -7.38
C GLY A 407 -22.26 4.74 -5.98
N GLU A 408 -21.06 4.29 -5.66
CA GLU A 408 -20.71 3.84 -4.32
C GLU A 408 -20.39 5.06 -3.44
N VAL A 409 -20.92 5.06 -2.23
CA VAL A 409 -20.60 6.07 -1.22
C VAL A 409 -20.38 5.34 0.10
N PHE A 410 -19.21 5.53 0.69
CA PHE A 410 -18.89 4.92 1.98
C PHE A 410 -18.06 5.87 2.84
N MET A 411 -17.94 5.53 4.13
CA MET A 411 -17.18 6.29 5.10
C MET A 411 -16.27 5.37 5.91
N SER A 412 -15.03 5.80 6.13
CA SER A 412 -14.06 5.11 6.98
C SER A 412 -13.65 5.96 8.20
N PRO A 413 -13.51 5.36 9.39
CA PRO A 413 -12.81 6.03 10.49
C PRO A 413 -11.34 6.30 10.13
N ILE A 414 -10.83 7.44 10.57
CA ILE A 414 -9.41 7.76 10.48
C ILE A 414 -8.67 7.16 11.68
N GLN A 415 -7.72 6.27 11.40
CA GLN A 415 -6.78 5.77 12.40
C GLN A 415 -5.47 6.56 12.34
N LEU A 416 -4.73 6.59 13.44
CA LEU A 416 -3.45 7.25 13.51
C LEU A 416 -2.41 6.50 12.68
N GLU A 417 -1.88 7.15 11.66
CA GLU A 417 -0.76 6.64 10.88
C GLU A 417 0.58 7.06 11.53
N PRO A 418 1.56 6.13 11.64
CA PRO A 418 2.88 6.45 12.17
C PRO A 418 3.53 7.63 11.44
N PHE A 419 4.03 8.59 12.20
CA PHE A 419 4.73 9.77 11.68
C PHE A 419 3.93 10.61 10.67
N SER A 420 2.61 10.43 10.57
CA SER A 420 1.72 11.41 9.93
C SER A 420 1.87 12.81 10.57
N PRO A 421 1.43 13.90 9.93
CA PRO A 421 1.46 15.22 10.57
C PRO A 421 0.73 15.25 11.93
N LEU A 422 -0.38 14.53 12.04
CA LEU A 422 -1.11 14.32 13.29
C LEU A 422 -0.26 13.64 14.35
N TYR A 423 0.47 12.57 14.00
CA TYR A 423 1.39 11.90 14.91
C TYR A 423 2.58 12.80 15.33
N ARG A 424 3.16 13.54 14.39
CA ARG A 424 4.38 14.33 14.65
C ARG A 424 4.11 15.61 15.44
N THR A 425 2.92 16.20 15.27
CA THR A 425 2.57 17.50 15.85
C THR A 425 1.12 17.51 16.36
N PRO A 426 0.73 16.60 17.27
CA PRO A 426 -0.67 16.40 17.65
C PRO A 426 -1.32 17.66 18.25
N GLN A 427 -0.54 18.50 18.94
CA GLN A 427 -1.03 19.76 19.52
C GLN A 427 -1.52 20.75 18.45
N LYS A 428 -0.88 20.76 17.26
CA LYS A 428 -1.32 21.58 16.11
C LYS A 428 -2.72 21.19 15.62
N TYR A 429 -3.13 19.95 15.91
CA TYR A 429 -4.39 19.37 15.50
C TYR A 429 -5.39 19.25 16.66
N GLY A 430 -5.09 19.85 17.81
CA GLY A 430 -5.94 19.75 19.00
C GLY A 430 -6.16 18.30 19.44
N ALA A 431 -5.14 17.46 19.26
CA ALA A 431 -5.18 16.03 19.50
C ALA A 431 -4.22 15.61 20.62
N SER A 432 -4.58 14.51 21.27
CA SER A 432 -3.72 13.74 22.17
C SER A 432 -3.54 12.33 21.59
N LEU A 433 -2.35 11.77 21.69
CA LEU A 433 -2.04 10.45 21.11
C LEU A 433 -2.16 9.37 22.17
N ASP A 434 -2.77 8.25 21.81
CA ASP A 434 -2.74 7.01 22.58
C ASP A 434 -1.59 6.11 22.11
N TRP A 435 -1.16 6.24 20.84
CA TRP A 435 -0.03 5.51 20.27
C TRP A 435 1.14 6.43 20.00
N THR A 436 2.28 6.16 20.63
CA THR A 436 3.47 7.01 20.58
C THR A 436 4.77 6.22 20.35
N SER A 437 4.68 4.89 20.34
CA SER A 437 5.83 3.99 20.22
C SER A 437 5.51 2.83 19.28
N LEU A 438 6.54 2.14 18.80
CA LEU A 438 6.37 0.87 18.06
C LEU A 438 5.51 -0.12 18.86
N LYS A 439 5.71 -0.21 20.18
CA LYS A 439 4.96 -1.12 21.04
C LYS A 439 3.46 -0.89 20.95
N ASP A 440 3.02 0.36 20.98
CA ASP A 440 1.59 0.71 20.89
C ASP A 440 0.99 0.25 19.55
N PHE A 441 1.72 0.43 18.45
CA PHE A 441 1.30 -0.06 17.13
C PHE A 441 1.28 -1.60 17.02
N LEU A 442 2.16 -2.30 17.75
CA LEU A 442 2.15 -3.77 17.81
C LEU A 442 1.02 -4.32 18.69
N GLU A 443 0.62 -3.57 19.72
CA GLU A 443 -0.41 -3.96 20.70
C GLU A 443 -1.80 -3.41 20.35
N GLN A 444 -1.93 -2.66 19.25
CA GLN A 444 -3.18 -2.07 18.81
C GLN A 444 -4.31 -3.13 18.67
N LYS A 445 -5.46 -2.80 19.25
CA LYS A 445 -6.68 -3.61 19.08
C LYS A 445 -7.33 -3.30 17.73
N PRO A 446 -8.18 -4.20 17.20
CA PRO A 446 -9.06 -3.82 16.09
C PRO A 446 -9.98 -2.67 16.52
N ARG A 447 -10.33 -1.80 15.57
CA ARG A 447 -11.29 -0.71 15.76
C ARG A 447 -10.92 0.31 16.85
N THR A 448 -9.65 0.67 16.92
CA THR A 448 -9.13 1.76 17.76
C THR A 448 -8.50 2.83 16.85
N LEU A 449 -8.65 4.11 17.21
CA LEU A 449 -8.14 5.22 16.42
C LEU A 449 -6.66 5.50 16.74
N GLY A 450 -6.24 5.30 17.98
CA GLY A 450 -4.87 5.58 18.43
C GLY A 450 -4.61 7.04 18.81
N TYR A 451 -5.65 7.87 18.80
CA TYR A 451 -5.62 9.25 19.23
C TYR A 451 -7.02 9.70 19.62
N SER A 452 -7.07 10.79 20.38
CA SER A 452 -8.28 11.59 20.60
C SER A 452 -8.07 12.97 19.98
N ALA A 453 -8.98 13.40 19.10
CA ALA A 453 -9.00 14.77 18.59
C ALA A 453 -10.43 15.30 18.57
N GLY A 454 -10.66 16.39 19.30
CA GLY A 454 -11.92 17.12 19.23
C GLY A 454 -13.06 16.59 20.13
N LEU A 455 -14.29 16.69 19.61
CA LEU A 455 -15.54 16.64 20.38
C LEU A 455 -16.34 15.33 20.25
N MET A 456 -15.76 14.32 19.58
CA MET A 456 -16.39 13.01 19.39
C MET A 456 -15.48 11.93 19.98
N GLY A 457 -16.05 11.04 20.79
CA GLY A 457 -15.32 9.91 21.35
C GLY A 457 -15.11 8.80 20.32
N GLU A 458 -14.11 7.94 20.52
CA GLU A 458 -13.77 6.83 19.62
C GLU A 458 -14.98 5.94 19.29
N ARG A 459 -15.73 5.52 20.32
CA ARG A 459 -16.95 4.70 20.13
C ARG A 459 -17.96 5.38 19.20
N GLU A 460 -18.17 6.69 19.38
CA GLU A 460 -19.09 7.47 18.55
C GLU A 460 -18.62 7.53 17.09
N VAL A 461 -17.30 7.65 16.84
CA VAL A 461 -16.72 7.64 15.49
C VAL A 461 -17.03 6.33 14.76
N TRP A 462 -16.80 5.19 15.41
CA TRP A 462 -17.09 3.87 14.82
C TRP A 462 -18.58 3.64 14.60
N GLU A 463 -19.43 4.01 15.55
CA GLU A 463 -20.88 3.89 15.43
C GLU A 463 -21.42 4.73 14.26
N LYS A 464 -20.90 5.96 14.08
CA LYS A 464 -21.25 6.83 12.95
C LYS A 464 -20.81 6.26 11.61
N ALA A 465 -19.61 5.69 11.51
CA ALA A 465 -19.16 4.99 10.30
C ALA A 465 -20.06 3.82 9.94
N ALA A 466 -20.38 2.97 10.92
CA ALA A 466 -21.30 1.85 10.70
C ALA A 466 -22.69 2.33 10.26
N LEU A 467 -23.25 3.36 10.91
CA LEU A 467 -24.57 3.90 10.56
C LEU A 467 -24.57 4.53 9.17
N PHE A 468 -23.57 5.34 8.84
CA PHE A 468 -23.40 5.95 7.53
C PHE A 468 -23.37 4.88 6.43
N ASN A 469 -22.52 3.86 6.60
CA ASN A 469 -22.35 2.82 5.59
C ASN A 469 -23.62 1.97 5.42
N ARG A 470 -24.39 1.73 6.49
CA ARG A 470 -25.70 1.09 6.37
C ARG A 470 -26.71 1.94 5.61
N ALA A 471 -26.68 3.25 5.79
CA ALA A 471 -27.62 4.18 5.14
C ALA A 471 -27.29 4.46 3.66
N MET A 472 -26.04 4.23 3.23
CA MET A 472 -25.58 4.50 1.85
C MET A 472 -25.56 3.25 0.94
N ARG A 473 -25.67 2.06 1.52
CA ARG A 473 -25.98 0.81 0.81
C ARG A 473 -27.42 0.86 0.33
#